data_AF-Q8U9H0-F1
#
_entry.id   AF-Q8U9H0-F1
#
_cell.length_a   1.000
_cell.length_b   1.000
_cell.length_c   1.000
_cell.angle_alpha   90.00
_cell.angle_beta   90.00
_cell.angle_gamma   90.00
#
_symmetry.space_group_name_H-M   'P 1'
#
loop_
_entity.id
_entity.type
_entity.pdbx_description
1 polymer ?
#
loop_
_entity_poly.entity_id
_entity_poly.type
_entity_poly.pdbx_seq_one_letter_code
_entity_poly.pdbx_strand_id
1 'polypeptide(L)'
;MMDETSTTETVAAAELRQFIERVERLEEEKAAIQGDIKDVMGEAKGRGYDTKAIRTIIRLRKKDANERIEEETILQTYMAALGME
;
A
#
# COMPACT_ATOMS: atom_id res chain seq x y z
N MET A 1 -14.70 -29.43 36.87
CA MET A 1 -14.83 -28.07 36.31
C MET A 1 -13.51 -27.47 35.81
N MET A 2 -12.34 -28.10 36.00
CA MET A 2 -11.04 -27.56 35.51
C MET A 2 -10.74 -27.89 34.03
N ASP A 3 -11.45 -28.87 33.45
CA ASP A 3 -11.17 -29.44 32.11
C ASP A 3 -11.75 -28.59 30.96
N GLU A 4 -12.90 -27.95 31.17
CA GLU A 4 -13.54 -27.09 30.17
C GLU A 4 -12.74 -25.81 29.90
N THR A 5 -12.12 -25.22 30.94
CA THR A 5 -11.27 -24.04 30.80
C THR A 5 -10.01 -24.35 29.98
N SER A 6 -9.33 -25.46 30.28
CA SER A 6 -8.13 -25.88 29.53
C SER A 6 -8.45 -26.17 28.07
N THR A 7 -9.59 -26.83 27.80
CA THR A 7 -10.04 -27.07 26.42
C THR A 7 -10.30 -25.74 25.69
N THR A 8 -10.98 -24.79 26.33
CA THR A 8 -11.25 -23.46 25.74
C THR A 8 -9.94 -22.70 25.44
N GLU A 9 -8.98 -22.70 26.36
CA GLU A 9 -7.66 -22.10 26.17
C GLU A 9 -6.89 -22.75 25.01
N THR A 10 -6.97 -24.07 24.85
CA THR A 10 -6.31 -24.78 23.74
C THR A 10 -6.93 -24.43 22.38
N VAL A 11 -8.26 -24.29 22.32
CA VAL A 11 -8.98 -23.88 21.10
C VAL A 11 -8.62 -22.44 20.75
N ALA A 12 -8.63 -21.52 21.72
CA ALA A 12 -8.23 -20.12 21.51
C ALA A 12 -6.76 -20.01 21.06
N ALA A 13 -5.86 -20.81 21.62
CA ALA A 13 -4.46 -20.86 21.20
C ALA A 13 -4.29 -21.41 19.78
N ALA A 14 -5.08 -22.43 19.39
CA ALA A 14 -5.06 -22.97 18.04
C ALA A 14 -5.58 -21.96 17.00
N GLU A 15 -6.66 -21.25 17.32
CA GLU A 15 -7.20 -20.19 16.47
C GLU A 15 -6.20 -19.02 16.31
N LEU A 16 -5.57 -18.59 17.41
CA LEU A 16 -4.53 -17.56 17.37
C LEU A 16 -3.35 -17.96 16.48
N ARG A 17 -2.87 -19.22 16.57
CA ARG A 17 -1.80 -19.72 15.70
C ARG A 17 -2.20 -19.66 14.23
N GLN A 18 -3.42 -20.06 13.89
CA GLN A 18 -3.91 -19.98 12.50
C GLN A 18 -3.94 -18.54 11.97
N PHE A 19 -4.34 -17.55 12.80
CA PHE A 19 -4.27 -16.14 12.40
C PHE A 19 -2.83 -15.68 12.17
N ILE A 20 -1.90 -16.04 13.06
CA ILE A 20 -0.47 -15.69 12.94
C ILE A 20 0.12 -16.29 11.66
N GLU A 21 -0.01 -17.59 11.45
CA GLU A 21 0.53 -18.29 10.27
C GLU A 21 -0.03 -17.69 8.95
N ARG A 22 -1.30 -17.28 8.95
CA ARG A 22 -1.90 -16.59 7.79
C ARG A 22 -1.28 -15.21 7.56
N VAL A 23 -1.03 -14.45 8.60
CA VAL A 23 -0.40 -13.12 8.50
C VAL A 23 1.06 -13.23 8.08
N GLU A 24 1.81 -14.18 8.61
CA GLU A 24 3.21 -14.43 8.23
C GLU A 24 3.32 -14.75 6.74
N ARG A 25 2.47 -15.65 6.22
CA ARG A 25 2.41 -15.94 4.79
C ARG A 25 2.08 -14.70 3.96
N LEU A 26 1.12 -13.87 4.39
CA LEU A 26 0.78 -12.63 3.70
C LEU A 26 1.93 -11.59 3.73
N GLU A 27 2.73 -11.54 4.80
CA GLU A 27 3.92 -10.69 4.87
C GLU A 27 5.04 -11.18 3.95
N GLU A 28 5.23 -12.50 3.81
CA GLU A 28 6.14 -13.08 2.81
C GLU A 28 5.71 -12.73 1.37
N GLU A 29 4.42 -12.92 1.04
CA GLU A 29 3.86 -12.55 -0.26
C GLU A 29 4.03 -11.05 -0.54
N LYS A 30 3.75 -10.20 0.45
CA LYS A 30 3.95 -8.75 0.37
C LYS A 30 5.42 -8.40 0.16
N ALA A 31 6.36 -9.07 0.83
CA ALA A 31 7.79 -8.86 0.64
C ALA A 31 8.25 -9.22 -0.77
N ALA A 32 7.78 -10.33 -1.33
CA ALA A 32 8.03 -10.73 -2.71
C ALA A 32 7.52 -9.68 -3.71
N ILE A 33 6.26 -9.24 -3.56
CA ILE A 33 5.67 -8.20 -4.40
C ILE A 33 6.44 -6.87 -4.29
N GLN A 34 6.92 -6.50 -3.09
CA GLN A 34 7.76 -5.32 -2.93
C GLN A 34 9.12 -5.47 -3.64
N GLY A 35 9.66 -6.70 -3.73
CA GLY A 35 10.83 -7.02 -4.55
C GLY A 35 10.57 -6.75 -6.03
N ASP A 36 9.50 -7.32 -6.58
CA ASP A 36 9.11 -7.15 -7.98
C ASP A 36 8.89 -5.67 -8.34
N ILE A 37 8.22 -4.92 -7.47
CA ILE A 37 8.04 -3.46 -7.64
C ILE A 37 9.39 -2.74 -7.69
N LYS A 38 10.35 -3.11 -6.83
CA LYS A 38 11.68 -2.49 -6.85
C LYS A 38 12.43 -2.79 -8.15
N ASP A 39 12.34 -4.01 -8.65
CA ASP A 39 13.00 -4.42 -9.89
C ASP A 39 12.45 -3.64 -11.09
N VAL A 40 11.13 -3.52 -11.21
CA VAL A 40 10.47 -2.70 -12.26
C VAL A 40 10.85 -1.22 -12.15
N MET A 41 10.86 -0.67 -10.93
CA MET A 41 11.29 0.72 -10.72
C MET A 41 12.78 0.91 -11.03
N GLY A 42 13.60 -0.10 -10.80
CA GLY A 42 15.01 -0.15 -11.16
C GLY A 42 15.23 -0.19 -12.67
N GLU A 43 14.47 -1.01 -13.39
CA GLU A 43 14.45 -1.07 -14.85
C GLU A 43 14.03 0.28 -15.45
N ALA A 44 12.97 0.90 -14.91
CA ALA A 44 12.53 2.23 -15.33
C ALA A 44 13.63 3.28 -15.11
N LYS A 45 14.30 3.25 -13.95
CA LYS A 45 15.43 4.13 -13.67
C LYS A 45 16.60 3.90 -14.64
N GLY A 46 16.94 2.65 -14.93
CA GLY A 46 18.01 2.28 -15.87
C GLY A 46 17.72 2.73 -17.31
N ARG A 47 16.45 2.85 -17.68
CA ARG A 47 15.99 3.40 -18.96
C ARG A 47 15.89 4.94 -18.98
N GLY A 48 16.20 5.61 -17.88
CA GLY A 48 16.19 7.08 -17.78
C GLY A 48 14.87 7.70 -17.36
N TYR A 49 13.88 6.91 -16.91
CA TYR A 49 12.62 7.47 -16.40
C TYR A 49 12.76 8.00 -14.96
N ASP A 50 12.04 9.07 -14.65
CA ASP A 50 11.94 9.59 -13.28
C ASP A 50 11.01 8.71 -12.42
N THR A 51 11.62 7.90 -11.57
CA THR A 51 10.90 7.04 -10.61
C THR A 51 10.04 7.81 -9.60
N LYS A 52 10.32 9.09 -9.32
CA LYS A 52 9.48 9.94 -8.48
C LYS A 52 8.20 10.31 -9.22
N ALA A 53 8.32 10.73 -10.48
CA ALA A 53 7.17 11.02 -11.34
C ALA A 53 6.28 9.79 -11.51
N ILE A 54 6.85 8.61 -11.77
CA ILE A 54 6.10 7.34 -11.88
C ILE A 54 5.31 7.05 -10.59
N ARG A 55 5.93 7.18 -9.41
CA ARG A 55 5.22 6.97 -8.12
C ARG A 55 4.08 7.96 -7.92
N THR A 56 4.28 9.22 -8.30
CA THR A 56 3.22 10.24 -8.28
C THR A 56 2.07 9.85 -9.20
N ILE A 57 2.35 9.41 -10.43
CA ILE A 57 1.33 8.94 -11.39
C ILE A 57 0.57 7.74 -10.83
N ILE A 58 1.25 6.75 -10.26
CA ILE A 58 0.59 5.59 -9.63
C ILE A 58 -0.36 6.03 -8.52
N ARG A 59 0.03 7.01 -7.69
CA ARG A 59 -0.84 7.57 -6.64
C ARG A 59 -2.04 8.30 -7.21
N LEU A 60 -1.83 9.15 -8.22
CA LEU A 60 -2.90 9.90 -8.89
C LEU A 60 -3.92 8.96 -9.56
N ARG A 61 -3.45 7.85 -10.16
CA ARG A 61 -4.32 6.84 -10.78
C ARG A 61 -5.18 6.05 -9.80
N LYS A 62 -4.92 6.11 -8.49
CA LYS A 62 -5.74 5.48 -7.45
C LYS A 62 -6.92 6.36 -7.01
N LYS A 63 -6.91 7.65 -7.35
CA LYS A 63 -7.99 8.58 -7.01
C LYS A 63 -9.11 8.49 -8.04
N ASP A 64 -10.33 8.84 -7.63
CA ASP A 64 -11.42 9.03 -8.58
C ASP A 64 -11.08 10.17 -9.56
N ALA A 65 -11.59 10.07 -10.80
CA ALA A 65 -11.29 11.04 -11.82
C ALA A 65 -11.82 12.45 -11.48
N ASN A 66 -12.99 12.54 -10.86
CA ASN A 66 -13.58 13.81 -10.45
C ASN A 66 -12.83 14.41 -9.27
N GLU A 67 -12.51 13.59 -8.25
CA GLU A 67 -11.68 14.01 -7.11
C GLU A 67 -10.34 14.58 -7.58
N ARG A 68 -9.68 13.91 -8.54
CA ARG A 68 -8.41 14.39 -9.11
C ARG A 68 -8.57 15.75 -9.80
N ILE A 69 -9.65 15.93 -10.57
CA ILE A 69 -9.91 17.19 -11.29
C ILE A 69 -10.21 18.32 -10.30
N GLU A 70 -11.01 18.05 -9.25
CA GLU A 70 -11.34 19.01 -8.21
C GLU A 70 -10.09 19.47 -7.47
N GLU A 71 -9.26 18.53 -7.01
CA GLU A 71 -7.98 18.85 -6.37
C GLU A 71 -7.04 19.64 -7.29
N GLU A 72 -6.94 19.24 -8.56
CA GLU A 72 -6.12 19.94 -9.56
C GLU A 72 -6.61 21.36 -9.79
N THR A 73 -7.93 21.58 -9.86
CA THR A 73 -8.55 22.89 -10.04
C THR A 73 -8.31 23.81 -8.84
N ILE A 74 -8.47 23.29 -7.62
CA ILE A 74 -8.19 24.04 -6.39
C ILE A 74 -6.71 24.41 -6.32
N LEU A 75 -5.82 23.45 -6.62
CA LEU A 75 -4.38 23.68 -6.62
C LEU A 75 -3.98 24.76 -7.63
N GLN A 76 -4.48 24.68 -8.86
CA GLN A 76 -4.23 25.68 -9.90
C GLN A 76 -4.73 27.06 -9.47
N THR A 77 -5.91 27.15 -8.85
CA THR A 77 -6.46 28.41 -8.32
C THR A 77 -5.54 29.03 -7.28
N TYR A 78 -5.01 28.24 -6.35
CA TYR A 78 -4.07 28.73 -5.34
C TYR A 78 -2.70 29.08 -5.92
N MET A 79 -2.19 28.32 -6.88
CA MET A 79 -0.93 28.64 -7.58
C MET A 79 -1.04 29.97 -8.31
N ALA A 80 -2.13 30.19 -9.04
CA ALA A 80 -2.41 31.46 -9.72
C ALA A 80 -2.49 32.63 -8.73
N ALA A 81 -3.20 32.47 -7.61
CA ALA A 81 -3.29 33.48 -6.55
C ALA A 81 -1.93 33.82 -5.91
N LEU A 82 -0.99 32.88 -5.91
CA LEU A 82 0.38 33.06 -5.41
C LEU A 82 1.39 33.48 -6.49
N GLY A 83 0.96 33.65 -7.74
CA GLY A 83 1.84 33.99 -8.87
C GLY A 83 2.82 32.87 -9.25
N MET A 84 2.43 31.61 -9.05
CA MET A 84 3.24 30.41 -9.35
C MET A 84 2.88 29.76 -10.70
N GLU A 85 2.63 30.57 -11.74
CA GLU A 85 2.36 30.13 -13.12
C GLU A 85 3.63 30.06 -13.99
#